data_AF-A0A4V1Y2M4-F1
#
_entry.id   AF-A0A4V1Y2M4-F1
#
_cell.length_a   1.000
_cell.length_b   1.000
_cell.length_c   1.000
_cell.angle_alpha   90.00
_cell.angle_beta   90.00
_cell.angle_gamma   90.00
#
_symmetry.space_group_name_H-M   'P 1'
#
loop_
_entity.id
_entity.type
_entity.pdbx_description
1 polymer ?
#
loop_
_entity_poly.entity_id
_entity_poly.type
_entity_poly.pdbx_seq_one_letter_code
_entity_poly.pdbx_strand_id
1 'polypeptide(L)'
;MLNREQIEGIIDVDQSRTAIIRAIDATVCRDTARYSTEYVTMPSTFFRSADSPFLVASFMPLIQAELETLPARQAPDGGFDISWQWHTDYPEAFAQAREWWRPRVTLDKLRFLTTFTKRG
;
A
#
# COMPACT_ATOMS: atom_id res chain seq x y z
N MET A 1 -22.23 -9.93 13.48
CA MET A 1 -22.35 -10.65 14.77
C MET A 1 -22.84 -9.70 15.84
N LEU A 2 -22.12 -8.61 16.18
CA LEU A 2 -22.54 -7.63 17.20
C LEU A 2 -23.90 -6.94 16.89
N ASN A 3 -24.09 -6.41 15.68
CA ASN A 3 -25.38 -5.79 15.29
C ASN A 3 -26.56 -6.77 15.26
N ARG A 4 -26.28 -8.08 15.12
CA ARG A 4 -27.32 -9.12 15.12
C ARG A 4 -27.85 -9.36 16.54
N GLU A 5 -27.00 -9.17 17.52
CA GLU A 5 -27.31 -9.34 18.95
C GLU A 5 -27.76 -8.02 19.62
N GLN A 6 -28.02 -6.95 18.83
CA GLN A 6 -28.43 -5.62 19.33
C GLN A 6 -27.45 -5.00 20.34
N ILE A 7 -26.17 -5.36 20.26
CA ILE A 7 -25.13 -4.80 21.10
C ILE A 7 -24.60 -3.53 20.43
N GLU A 8 -25.07 -2.38 20.92
CA GLU A 8 -24.71 -1.04 20.43
C GLU A 8 -23.80 -0.30 21.42
N GLY A 9 -23.04 0.69 20.94
CA GLY A 9 -22.26 1.61 21.79
C GLY A 9 -21.01 1.02 22.47
N ILE A 10 -20.68 -0.25 22.28
CA ILE A 10 -19.45 -0.86 22.84
C ILE A 10 -18.20 -0.40 22.09
N ILE A 11 -18.32 -0.19 20.78
CA ILE A 11 -17.21 0.27 19.93
C ILE A 11 -17.60 1.62 19.36
N ASP A 12 -16.83 2.64 19.70
CA ASP A 12 -16.87 3.91 18.99
C ASP A 12 -16.16 3.75 17.64
N VAL A 13 -16.94 3.53 16.60
CA VAL A 13 -16.45 3.30 15.23
C VAL A 13 -15.78 4.55 14.67
N ASP A 14 -16.25 5.74 15.01
CA ASP A 14 -15.69 7.00 14.51
C ASP A 14 -14.35 7.32 15.17
N GLN A 15 -14.26 7.09 16.48
CA GLN A 15 -12.98 7.16 17.20
C GLN A 15 -11.99 6.13 16.67
N SER A 16 -12.45 4.89 16.44
CA SER A 16 -11.61 3.82 15.87
C SER A 16 -11.12 4.18 14.47
N ARG A 17 -12.01 4.70 13.61
CA ARG A 17 -11.67 5.18 12.26
C ARG A 17 -10.61 6.28 12.32
N THR A 18 -10.80 7.24 13.22
CA THR A 18 -9.85 8.35 13.42
C THR A 18 -8.48 7.84 13.89
N ALA A 19 -8.47 6.89 14.81
CA ALA A 19 -7.24 6.27 15.30
C ALA A 19 -6.49 5.51 14.18
N ILE A 20 -7.21 4.77 13.33
CA ILE A 20 -6.62 4.08 12.18
C ILE A 20 -6.04 5.06 11.17
N ILE A 21 -6.75 6.15 10.84
CA ILE A 21 -6.25 7.19 9.94
C ILE A 21 -4.94 7.78 10.49
N ARG A 22 -4.88 8.09 11.79
CA ARG A 22 -3.65 8.58 12.44
C ARG A 22 -2.51 7.56 12.41
N ALA A 23 -2.81 6.28 12.60
CA ALA A 23 -1.80 5.23 12.53
C ALA A 23 -1.22 5.09 11.11
N ILE A 24 -2.08 5.12 10.08
CA ILE A 24 -1.64 5.14 8.69
C ILE A 24 -0.79 6.38 8.41
N ASP A 25 -1.26 7.55 8.85
CA ASP A 25 -0.59 8.85 8.68
C ASP A 25 0.82 8.89 9.29
N ALA A 26 1.00 8.25 10.45
CA ALA A 26 2.29 8.11 11.12
C ALA A 26 3.21 7.05 10.49
N THR A 27 2.66 6.10 9.72
CA THR A 27 3.42 4.98 9.15
C THR A 27 3.87 5.26 7.70
N VAL A 28 3.06 5.95 6.91
CA VAL A 28 3.39 6.26 5.52
C VAL A 28 4.60 7.20 5.47
N CYS A 29 5.61 6.80 4.69
CA CYS A 29 6.83 7.59 4.51
C CYS A 29 6.52 8.94 3.84
N ARG A 30 7.00 10.03 4.43
CA ARG A 30 6.79 11.40 3.91
C ARG A 30 7.82 11.83 2.90
N ASP A 31 9.00 11.23 2.94
CA ASP A 31 10.03 11.46 1.95
C ASP A 31 9.74 10.62 0.70
N THR A 32 9.15 11.27 -0.30
CA THR A 32 8.72 10.63 -1.55
C THR A 32 9.89 10.29 -2.46
N ALA A 33 11.08 10.88 -2.27
CA ALA A 33 12.27 10.53 -3.04
C ALA A 33 12.68 9.07 -2.83
N ARG A 34 12.32 8.49 -1.67
CA ARG A 34 12.61 7.11 -1.28
C ARG A 34 11.67 6.09 -1.92
N TYR A 35 10.56 6.53 -2.53
CA TYR A 35 9.55 5.64 -3.09
C TYR A 35 10.08 4.81 -4.27
N SER A 36 11.12 5.24 -4.97
CA SER A 36 11.68 4.49 -6.10
C SER A 36 12.79 3.53 -5.72
N THR A 37 13.43 3.72 -4.56
CA THR A 37 14.74 3.14 -4.27
C THR A 37 14.77 2.31 -2.99
N GLU A 38 13.81 2.49 -2.08
CA GLU A 38 13.89 1.91 -0.75
C GLU A 38 12.64 1.10 -0.35
N TYR A 39 12.82 0.23 0.65
CA TYR A 39 11.72 -0.44 1.32
C TYR A 39 11.07 0.49 2.35
N VAL A 40 10.16 1.34 1.87
CA VAL A 40 9.37 2.26 2.70
C VAL A 40 7.88 1.97 2.57
N THR A 41 7.12 2.30 3.61
CA THR A 41 5.66 2.18 3.57
C THR A 41 5.08 3.29 2.70
N MET A 42 4.47 2.89 1.59
CA MET A 42 3.88 3.79 0.60
C MET A 42 2.34 3.74 0.69
N PRO A 43 1.62 4.74 0.14
CA PRO A 43 0.16 4.74 0.12
C PRO A 43 -0.48 3.45 -0.41
N SER A 44 0.07 2.82 -1.45
CA SER A 44 -0.43 1.56 -2.02
C SER A 44 -0.43 0.37 -1.05
N THR A 45 0.32 0.44 0.05
CA THR A 45 0.26 -0.55 1.13
C THR A 45 -1.15 -0.61 1.72
N PHE A 46 -1.80 0.55 1.90
CA PHE A 46 -3.10 0.69 2.56
C PHE A 46 -4.25 0.93 1.58
N PHE A 47 -4.02 1.71 0.52
CA PHE A 47 -5.07 2.18 -0.37
C PHE A 47 -5.05 1.40 -1.68
N ARG A 48 -6.01 0.49 -1.86
CA ARG A 48 -6.23 -0.27 -3.12
C ARG A 48 -7.67 -0.17 -3.62
N SER A 49 -8.39 0.81 -3.07
CA SER A 49 -9.74 1.23 -3.41
C SER A 49 -9.89 2.71 -3.03
N ALA A 50 -10.53 3.49 -3.89
CA ALA A 50 -10.84 4.90 -3.63
C ALA A 50 -11.95 5.04 -2.57
N ASP A 51 -12.74 3.99 -2.36
CA ASP A 51 -13.83 3.96 -1.37
C ASP A 51 -13.34 3.52 0.03
N SER A 52 -12.02 3.46 0.24
CA SER A 52 -11.47 3.12 1.56
C SER A 52 -11.98 4.12 2.60
N PRO A 53 -12.61 3.67 3.70
CA PRO A 53 -13.04 4.57 4.75
C PRO A 53 -11.84 5.21 5.46
N PHE A 54 -10.61 4.78 5.23
CA PHE A 54 -9.43 5.39 5.85
C PHE A 54 -8.70 6.36 4.91
N LEU A 55 -9.15 6.47 3.66
CA LEU A 55 -8.61 7.43 2.71
C LEU A 55 -9.18 8.82 2.99
N VAL A 56 -8.32 9.73 3.42
CA VAL A 56 -8.62 11.16 3.60
C VAL A 56 -7.77 12.00 2.65
N ALA A 57 -8.22 13.23 2.38
CA ALA A 57 -7.63 14.11 1.37
C ALA A 57 -6.12 14.36 1.56
N SER A 58 -5.62 14.34 2.80
CA SER A 58 -4.20 14.55 3.11
C SER A 58 -3.27 13.49 2.51
N PHE A 59 -3.78 12.31 2.12
CA PHE A 59 -2.97 11.27 1.47
C PHE A 59 -2.81 11.48 -0.05
N MET A 60 -3.64 12.33 -0.68
CA MET A 60 -3.65 12.48 -2.14
C MET A 60 -2.30 12.94 -2.72
N PRO A 61 -1.56 13.90 -2.12
CA PRO A 61 -0.23 14.27 -2.61
C PRO A 61 0.77 13.10 -2.58
N LEU A 62 0.71 12.26 -1.55
CA LEU A 62 1.59 11.09 -1.43
C LEU A 62 1.19 9.99 -2.43
N ILE A 63 -0.11 9.79 -2.66
CA ILE A 63 -0.63 8.87 -3.67
C ILE A 63 -0.12 9.28 -5.05
N GLN A 64 -0.23 10.57 -5.38
CA GLN A 64 0.24 11.10 -6.66
C GLN A 64 1.75 10.91 -6.82
N ALA A 65 2.53 11.21 -5.79
CA ALA A 65 3.97 10.98 -5.80
C ALA A 65 4.33 9.51 -6.00
N GLU A 66 3.59 8.56 -5.41
CA GLU A 66 3.82 7.14 -5.66
C GLU A 66 3.47 6.75 -7.10
N LEU A 67 2.34 7.22 -7.64
CA LEU A 67 1.93 6.93 -9.02
C LEU A 67 2.98 7.35 -10.05
N GLU A 68 3.62 8.50 -9.84
CA GLU A 68 4.68 9.03 -10.69
C GLU A 68 5.92 8.13 -10.73
N THR A 69 6.15 7.32 -9.69
CA THR A 69 7.27 6.36 -9.69
C THR A 69 7.01 5.09 -10.50
N LEU A 70 5.74 4.71 -10.70
CA LEU A 70 5.39 3.39 -11.23
C LEU A 70 5.91 3.12 -12.64
N PRO A 71 5.85 4.07 -13.60
CA PRO A 71 6.38 3.82 -14.95
C PRO A 71 7.87 3.47 -14.97
N ALA A 72 8.68 4.12 -14.12
CA ALA A 72 10.11 3.85 -14.03
C ALA A 72 10.44 2.54 -13.29
N ARG A 73 9.53 2.07 -12.42
CA ARG A 73 9.69 0.85 -11.62
C ARG A 73 9.16 -0.41 -12.30
N GLN A 74 8.32 -0.27 -13.32
CA GLN A 74 7.74 -1.41 -14.01
C GLN A 74 8.81 -2.12 -14.85
N ALA A 75 8.96 -3.42 -14.65
CA ALA A 75 9.86 -4.24 -15.44
C ALA A 75 9.36 -4.39 -16.90
N PRO A 76 10.23 -4.75 -17.86
CA PRO A 76 9.83 -4.89 -19.27
C PRO A 76 8.69 -5.89 -19.52
N ASP A 77 8.51 -6.88 -18.64
CA ASP A 77 7.41 -7.85 -18.69
C ASP A 77 6.10 -7.32 -18.08
N GLY A 78 6.07 -6.06 -17.66
CA GLY A 78 4.94 -5.41 -17.00
C GLY A 78 4.84 -5.66 -15.49
N GLY A 79 5.72 -6.48 -14.92
CA GLY A 79 5.71 -6.80 -13.49
C GLY A 79 6.36 -5.75 -12.61
N PHE A 80 6.13 -5.86 -11.30
CA PHE A 80 6.82 -5.08 -10.26
C PHE A 80 7.53 -6.02 -9.30
N ASP A 81 8.79 -5.71 -9.04
CA ASP A 81 9.63 -6.49 -8.14
C ASP A 81 9.52 -6.04 -6.67
N ILE A 82 10.03 -6.86 -5.75
CA ILE A 82 10.15 -6.49 -4.33
C ILE A 82 11.25 -5.44 -4.15
N SER A 83 11.11 -4.59 -3.12
CA SER A 83 12.12 -3.55 -2.80
C SER A 83 13.00 -3.88 -1.59
N TRP A 84 12.97 -5.13 -1.12
CA TRP A 84 13.70 -5.57 0.08
C TRP A 84 14.49 -6.84 -0.19
N GLN A 85 15.50 -7.07 0.66
CA GLN A 85 16.27 -8.31 0.72
C GLN A 85 16.44 -8.75 2.17
N TRP A 86 16.65 -10.05 2.42
CA TRP A 86 16.78 -10.56 3.79
C TRP A 86 18.12 -10.24 4.45
N HIS A 87 19.18 -9.95 3.69
CA HIS A 87 20.54 -9.78 4.23
C HIS A 87 21.00 -10.96 5.11
N THR A 88 20.75 -12.19 4.66
CA THR A 88 21.13 -13.43 5.37
C THR A 88 21.85 -14.38 4.42
N ASP A 89 22.44 -15.45 4.97
CA ASP A 89 23.14 -16.50 4.23
C ASP A 89 22.19 -17.49 3.52
N TYR A 90 20.93 -17.08 3.25
CA TYR A 90 19.91 -17.90 2.57
C TYR A 90 19.52 -17.33 1.19
N PRO A 91 20.47 -17.18 0.24
CA PRO A 91 20.19 -16.54 -1.05
C PRO A 91 19.20 -17.34 -1.91
N GLU A 92 19.23 -18.67 -1.88
CA GLU A 92 18.32 -19.52 -2.65
C GLU A 92 16.88 -19.43 -2.14
N ALA A 93 16.69 -19.48 -0.82
CA ALA A 93 15.37 -19.32 -0.21
C ALA A 93 14.82 -17.91 -0.44
N PHE A 94 15.67 -16.88 -0.40
CA PHE A 94 15.27 -15.52 -0.74
C PHE A 94 14.86 -15.39 -2.21
N ALA A 95 15.60 -16.01 -3.15
CA ALA A 95 15.24 -16.02 -4.56
C ALA A 95 13.87 -16.66 -4.79
N GLN A 96 13.60 -17.80 -4.15
CA GLN A 96 12.28 -18.44 -4.20
C GLN A 96 11.18 -17.53 -3.61
N ALA A 97 11.44 -16.89 -2.47
CA ALA A 97 10.50 -15.96 -1.87
C ALA A 97 10.22 -14.75 -2.79
N ARG A 98 11.24 -14.19 -3.44
CA ARG A 98 11.07 -13.10 -4.41
C ARG A 98 10.13 -13.50 -5.54
N GLU A 99 10.31 -14.68 -6.12
CA GLU A 99 9.40 -15.21 -7.16
C GLU A 99 7.96 -15.35 -6.66
N TRP A 100 7.75 -15.73 -5.39
CA TRP A 100 6.40 -15.83 -4.81
C TRP A 100 5.76 -14.48 -4.48
N TRP A 101 6.57 -13.50 -4.05
CA TRP A 101 6.08 -12.16 -3.70
C TRP A 101 5.83 -11.28 -4.92
N ARG A 102 6.63 -11.42 -5.98
CA ARG A 102 6.57 -10.59 -7.19
C ARG A 102 5.17 -10.53 -7.83
N PRO A 103 4.42 -11.64 -8.02
CA PRO A 103 3.05 -11.59 -8.53
C PRO A 103 2.10 -10.80 -7.64
N ARG A 104 2.20 -10.96 -6.32
CA ARG A 104 1.38 -10.22 -5.36
C ARG A 104 1.67 -8.71 -5.43
N VAL A 105 2.94 -8.33 -5.40
CA VAL A 105 3.36 -6.92 -5.51
C VAL A 105 2.88 -6.33 -6.82
N THR A 106 3.01 -7.07 -7.93
CA THR A 106 2.51 -6.66 -9.24
C THR A 106 1.01 -6.37 -9.20
N LEU A 107 0.20 -7.28 -8.67
CA LEU A 107 -1.25 -7.09 -8.55
C LEU A 107 -1.61 -5.90 -7.65
N ASP A 108 -0.92 -5.74 -6.52
CA ASP A 108 -1.15 -4.61 -5.61
C ASP A 108 -0.85 -3.27 -6.30
N LYS A 109 0.24 -3.17 -7.08
CA LYS A 109 0.60 -1.95 -7.84
C LYS A 109 -0.35 -1.68 -8.99
N LEU A 110 -0.76 -2.69 -9.76
CA LEU A 110 -1.74 -2.53 -10.83
C LEU A 110 -3.11 -2.10 -10.28
N ARG A 111 -3.52 -2.66 -9.14
CA ARG A 111 -4.77 -2.27 -8.47
C ARG A 111 -4.71 -0.86 -7.93
N PHE A 112 -3.57 -0.45 -7.36
CA PHE A 112 -3.33 0.93 -6.95
C PHE A 112 -3.39 1.89 -8.14
N LEU A 113 -2.68 1.59 -9.23
CA LEU A 113 -2.70 2.36 -10.48
C LEU A 113 -4.15 2.52 -10.97
N THR A 114 -4.83 1.42 -11.25
CA THR A 114 -6.22 1.44 -11.76
C THR A 114 -7.23 2.16 -10.85
N THR A 115 -7.01 2.14 -9.53
CA THR A 115 -7.84 2.86 -8.56
C THR A 115 -7.69 4.37 -8.69
N PHE A 116 -6.45 4.85 -8.84
CA PHE A 116 -6.14 6.28 -8.70
C PHE A 116 -5.80 7.00 -10.01
N THR A 117 -5.64 6.29 -11.12
CA THR A 117 -5.47 6.89 -12.46
C THR A 117 -6.73 6.77 -13.31
N LYS A 118 -7.93 7.06 -12.76
CA LYS A 118 -9.20 6.84 -13.48
C LYS A 118 -9.13 7.36 -14.92
N ARG A 119 -9.44 6.43 -15.84
CA ARG A 119 -9.76 6.63 -17.26
C ARG A 119 -10.70 7.83 -17.38
N GLY A 120 -10.40 8.71 -18.34
CA GLY A 120 -11.27 9.80 -18.75
C GLY A 120 -12.67 9.34 -19.10
#